data_AF-A0A162NEM5-F1
#
_entry.id   AF-A0A162NEM5-F1
#
_cell.length_a   1.000
_cell.length_b   1.000
_cell.length_c   1.000
_cell.angle_alpha   90.00
_cell.angle_beta   90.00
_cell.angle_gamma   90.00
#
_symmetry.space_group_name_H-M   'P 1'
#
loop_
_entity.id
_entity.type
_entity.pdbx_description
1 polymer ?
#
loop_
_entity_poly.entity_id
_entity_poly.type
_entity_poly.pdbx_seq_one_letter_code
_entity_poly.pdbx_strand_id
1 'polypeptide(L)'
;MNINELSPEQILELIKLGQQAQQRQRDYNGDNLPEEILKDLDEPSAKGLKSNIIRFTKDTLQFEGRKWTKSGAINQIFVPDLKKYTVDAHQIVQGKYKDGDKLQIAGRAASEVFNDLKYIKSQQSSNKDAADFDELIEKVRHLAVYAFASGKTLDEDAKELSIRAIKLPTRARYLEDEDDNDKDMAFDQEWVEKIQQARYEESVLQSAVSNKRGGYSTRGYSNGGHRGRGRGRGDNFFSREQSTCTQKPFFGRGKSNPTGFNTHQSPSTNNNSLNQQ
;
A
#
# COMPACT_ATOMS: atom_id res chain seq x y z
N MET A 1 11.48 -36.88 -49.98
CA MET A 1 12.17 -35.67 -50.51
C MET A 1 13.62 -35.74 -50.05
N ASN A 2 14.55 -35.64 -50.99
CA ASN A 2 15.98 -35.68 -50.70
C ASN A 2 16.42 -34.28 -50.28
N ILE A 3 17.06 -34.14 -49.12
CA ILE A 3 17.43 -32.82 -48.55
C ILE A 3 18.40 -32.07 -49.48
N ASN A 4 19.12 -32.81 -50.33
CA ASN A 4 20.12 -32.30 -51.27
C ASN A 4 19.54 -31.61 -52.52
N GLU A 5 18.22 -31.61 -52.71
CA GLU A 5 17.53 -30.99 -53.87
C GLU A 5 16.87 -29.65 -53.52
N LEU A 6 16.96 -29.21 -52.26
CA LEU A 6 16.34 -27.97 -51.79
C LEU A 6 17.20 -26.75 -52.14
N SER A 7 16.54 -25.71 -52.66
CA SER A 7 17.14 -24.38 -52.84
C SER A 7 17.54 -23.78 -51.48
N PRO A 8 18.61 -22.98 -51.41
CA PRO A 8 18.98 -22.23 -50.20
C PRO A 8 17.82 -21.42 -49.60
N GLU A 9 16.95 -20.88 -50.43
CA GLU A 9 15.77 -20.12 -50.00
C GLU A 9 14.72 -21.01 -49.33
N GLN A 10 14.51 -22.22 -49.87
CA GLN A 10 13.59 -23.21 -49.29
C GLN A 10 14.10 -23.75 -47.95
N ILE A 11 15.43 -23.87 -47.80
CA ILE A 11 16.07 -24.24 -46.53
C ILE A 11 15.85 -23.14 -45.48
N LEU A 12 15.99 -21.86 -45.85
CA LEU A 12 15.75 -20.73 -44.94
C LEU A 12 14.27 -20.61 -44.54
N GLU A 13 13.33 -20.84 -45.46
CA GLU A 13 11.90 -20.90 -45.13
C GLU A 13 11.58 -22.06 -44.17
N LEU A 14 12.16 -23.24 -44.40
CA LEU A 14 12.02 -24.40 -43.52
C LEU A 14 12.57 -24.12 -42.11
N ILE A 15 13.71 -23.44 -42.01
CA ILE A 15 14.27 -23.01 -40.71
C ILE A 15 13.33 -22.03 -40.00
N LYS A 16 12.81 -21.01 -40.71
CA LYS A 16 11.84 -20.06 -40.15
C LYS A 16 10.54 -20.74 -39.69
N LEU A 17 10.02 -21.68 -40.50
CA LEU A 17 8.84 -22.47 -40.15
C LEU A 17 9.09 -23.36 -38.93
N GLY A 18 10.27 -23.99 -38.86
CA GLY A 18 10.70 -24.79 -37.70
C GLY A 18 10.76 -23.95 -36.43
N GLN A 19 11.38 -22.77 -36.49
CA GLN A 19 11.46 -21.83 -35.37
C GLN A 19 10.06 -21.34 -34.93
N GLN A 20 9.18 -20.97 -35.88
CA GLN A 20 7.80 -20.59 -35.55
C GLN A 20 6.98 -21.73 -34.95
N ALA A 21 7.16 -22.96 -35.43
CA ALA A 21 6.48 -24.12 -34.88
C ALA A 21 6.96 -24.43 -33.45
N GLN A 22 8.27 -24.29 -33.19
CA GLN A 22 8.85 -24.48 -31.86
C GLN A 22 8.40 -23.39 -30.87
N GLN A 23 8.30 -22.13 -31.33
CA GLN A 23 7.75 -21.02 -30.55
C GLN A 23 6.28 -21.29 -30.21
N ARG A 24 5.46 -21.67 -31.21
CA ARG A 24 4.04 -22.02 -31.02
C ARG A 24 3.86 -23.23 -30.10
N GLN A 25 4.80 -24.17 -30.07
CA GLN A 25 4.76 -25.31 -29.15
C GLN A 25 5.03 -24.90 -27.71
N ARG A 26 5.95 -23.97 -27.45
CA ARG A 26 6.10 -23.37 -26.11
C ARG A 26 4.82 -22.63 -25.70
N ASP A 27 4.22 -21.88 -26.63
CA ASP A 27 2.97 -21.15 -26.39
C ASP A 27 1.78 -22.10 -26.12
N TYR A 28 1.75 -23.29 -26.73
CA TYR A 28 0.65 -24.27 -26.58
C TYR A 28 0.79 -25.19 -25.36
N ASN A 29 2.00 -25.60 -25.01
CA ASN A 29 2.19 -26.56 -23.93
C ASN A 29 2.18 -25.92 -22.54
N GLY A 30 2.34 -24.60 -22.45
CA GLY A 30 2.46 -23.89 -21.19
C GLY A 30 3.68 -24.37 -20.42
N ASP A 31 4.75 -23.59 -20.40
CA ASP A 31 5.90 -23.95 -19.59
C ASP A 31 5.47 -23.97 -18.10
N ASN A 32 5.63 -25.11 -17.43
CA ASN A 32 5.39 -25.23 -16.00
C ASN A 32 6.32 -24.29 -15.23
N LEU A 33 5.89 -23.81 -14.07
CA LEU A 33 6.77 -23.03 -13.19
C LEU A 33 8.01 -23.89 -12.85
N PRO A 34 9.24 -23.35 -12.99
CA PRO A 34 10.46 -24.09 -12.69
C PRO A 34 10.44 -24.72 -11.30
N GLU A 35 10.93 -25.96 -11.20
CA GLU A 35 10.90 -26.74 -9.95
C GLU A 35 11.65 -26.05 -8.81
N GLU A 36 12.73 -25.31 -9.11
CA GLU A 36 13.47 -24.58 -8.08
C GLU A 36 12.59 -23.49 -7.44
N ILE A 37 11.79 -22.77 -8.24
CA ILE A 37 10.89 -21.73 -7.74
C ILE A 37 9.74 -22.37 -6.95
N LEU A 38 9.18 -23.49 -7.45
CA LEU A 38 8.13 -24.21 -6.73
C LEU A 38 8.61 -24.67 -5.35
N LYS A 39 9.82 -25.22 -5.28
CA LYS A 39 10.43 -25.65 -4.02
C LYS A 39 10.58 -24.48 -3.05
N ASP A 40 11.07 -23.33 -3.51
CA ASP A 40 11.23 -22.13 -2.68
C ASP A 40 9.89 -21.54 -2.19
N LEU A 41 8.79 -21.83 -2.89
CA LEU A 41 7.43 -21.41 -2.51
C LEU A 41 6.75 -22.41 -1.56
N ASP A 42 6.96 -23.71 -1.74
CA ASP A 42 6.24 -24.77 -1.03
C ASP A 42 6.95 -25.25 0.26
N GLU A 43 8.28 -25.23 0.30
CA GLU A 43 9.03 -25.67 1.48
C GLU A 43 8.88 -24.76 2.71
N PRO A 44 8.92 -23.42 2.60
CA PRO A 44 8.80 -22.56 3.75
C PRO A 44 7.35 -22.47 4.24
N SER A 45 7.16 -22.49 5.57
CA SER A 45 5.86 -22.12 6.15
C SER A 45 5.43 -20.70 5.72
N ALA A 46 4.14 -20.37 5.86
CA ALA A 46 3.64 -19.01 5.59
C ALA A 46 4.39 -17.90 6.37
N LYS A 47 4.90 -18.21 7.57
CA LYS A 47 5.75 -17.30 8.35
C LYS A 47 7.17 -17.20 7.76
N GLY A 48 7.68 -18.31 7.24
CA GLY A 48 8.94 -18.37 6.48
C GLY A 48 8.89 -17.51 5.23
N LEU A 49 7.84 -17.67 4.39
CA LEU A 49 7.63 -16.85 3.20
C LEU A 49 7.58 -15.35 3.52
N LYS A 50 6.84 -14.95 4.56
CA LYS A 50 6.82 -13.56 5.02
C LYS A 50 8.21 -13.04 5.41
N SER A 51 9.01 -13.87 6.05
CA SER A 51 10.38 -13.51 6.44
C SER A 51 11.29 -13.38 5.21
N ASN A 52 11.14 -14.27 4.22
CA ASN A 52 11.84 -14.21 2.94
C ASN A 52 11.50 -12.93 2.17
N ILE A 53 10.22 -12.55 2.10
CA ILE A 53 9.78 -11.29 1.46
C ILE A 53 10.45 -10.10 2.15
N ILE A 54 10.43 -10.04 3.49
CA ILE A 54 11.06 -8.93 4.24
C ILE A 54 12.56 -8.86 3.97
N ARG A 55 13.24 -10.01 3.93
CA ARG A 55 14.68 -10.08 3.62
C ARG A 55 14.94 -9.58 2.21
N PHE A 56 14.21 -10.09 1.22
CA PHE A 56 14.31 -9.67 -0.17
C PHE A 56 14.16 -8.15 -0.33
N THR A 57 13.14 -7.56 0.30
CA THR A 57 12.93 -6.09 0.28
C THR A 57 14.13 -5.31 0.85
N LYS A 58 14.80 -5.83 1.88
CA LYS A 58 15.96 -5.18 2.49
C LYS A 58 17.22 -5.33 1.64
N ASP A 59 17.36 -6.48 1.00
CA ASP A 59 18.56 -6.83 0.23
C ASP A 59 18.53 -6.22 -1.18
N THR A 60 17.33 -5.95 -1.73
CA THR A 60 17.17 -5.32 -3.06
C THR A 60 17.80 -3.93 -3.10
N LEU A 61 18.60 -3.67 -4.13
CA LEU A 61 19.25 -2.37 -4.32
C LEU A 61 18.24 -1.21 -4.46
N GLN A 62 18.62 -0.07 -3.91
CA GLN A 62 17.88 1.18 -4.07
C GLN A 62 18.34 1.87 -5.35
N PHE A 63 17.39 2.19 -6.22
CA PHE A 63 17.64 2.97 -7.43
C PHE A 63 16.96 4.33 -7.33
N GLU A 64 17.63 5.39 -7.77
CA GLU A 64 17.02 6.72 -7.92
C GLU A 64 16.39 6.85 -9.31
N GLY A 65 15.07 6.74 -9.40
CA GLY A 65 14.29 6.87 -10.63
C GLY A 65 13.27 8.00 -10.60
N ARG A 66 13.51 9.03 -9.76
CA ARG A 66 12.57 10.14 -9.49
C ARG A 66 11.20 9.59 -9.10
N LYS A 67 10.14 9.93 -9.84
CA LYS A 67 8.77 9.49 -9.55
C LYS A 67 8.59 7.98 -9.52
N TRP A 68 9.29 7.26 -10.39
CA TRP A 68 9.04 5.84 -10.63
C TRP A 68 9.49 4.96 -9.47
N THR A 69 10.42 5.45 -8.65
CA THR A 69 10.98 4.70 -7.52
C THR A 69 10.44 5.16 -6.17
N LYS A 70 9.52 6.13 -6.16
CA LYS A 70 8.88 6.64 -4.95
C LYS A 70 7.48 6.03 -4.80
N SER A 71 7.22 5.48 -3.62
CA SER A 71 5.93 4.93 -3.24
C SER A 71 4.92 6.07 -3.04
N GLY A 72 3.69 5.91 -3.54
CA GLY A 72 2.60 6.84 -3.25
C GLY A 72 2.07 6.70 -1.83
N ALA A 73 1.49 7.77 -1.28
CA ALA A 73 0.82 7.74 0.01
C ALA A 73 -0.35 8.72 0.11
N ILE A 74 -1.35 8.41 0.93
CA ILE A 74 -2.48 9.31 1.20
C ILE A 74 -2.12 10.39 2.23
N ASN A 75 -2.59 11.64 2.02
CA ASN A 75 -2.42 12.72 3.00
C ASN A 75 -3.17 12.41 4.30
N GLN A 76 -2.49 12.58 5.44
CA GLN A 76 -3.02 12.24 6.77
C GLN A 76 -4.33 12.95 7.12
N ILE A 77 -4.53 14.16 6.61
CA ILE A 77 -5.75 14.94 6.84
C ILE A 77 -7.01 14.28 6.28
N PHE A 78 -6.88 13.46 5.23
CA PHE A 78 -8.02 12.80 4.59
C PHE A 78 -8.30 11.41 5.16
N VAL A 79 -7.43 10.87 5.99
CA VAL A 79 -7.64 9.56 6.64
C VAL A 79 -8.97 9.48 7.41
N PRO A 80 -9.37 10.50 8.21
CA PRO A 80 -10.67 10.48 8.88
C PRO A 80 -11.84 10.43 7.89
N ASP A 81 -11.72 11.08 6.73
CA ASP A 81 -12.77 11.09 5.72
C ASP A 81 -12.89 9.72 5.02
N LEU A 82 -11.75 9.09 4.72
CA LEU A 82 -11.74 7.73 4.18
C LEU A 82 -12.32 6.69 5.14
N LYS A 83 -12.17 6.90 6.46
CA LYS A 83 -12.71 6.01 7.49
C LYS A 83 -14.20 6.19 7.76
N LYS A 84 -14.84 7.26 7.28
CA LYS A 84 -16.29 7.51 7.47
C LYS A 84 -17.16 6.67 6.54
N TYR A 85 -16.60 5.99 5.55
CA TYR A 85 -17.34 5.27 4.52
C TYR A 85 -17.67 3.81 4.94
N THR A 86 -18.81 3.28 4.48
CA THR A 86 -19.35 1.95 4.86
C THR A 86 -18.51 0.77 4.38
N VAL A 87 -17.80 0.96 3.26
CA VAL A 87 -16.66 0.13 2.85
C VAL A 87 -15.42 0.84 3.39
N ASP A 88 -14.52 0.15 4.08
CA ASP A 88 -13.29 0.74 4.63
C ASP A 88 -12.37 1.21 3.49
N ALA A 89 -12.70 2.36 2.90
CA ALA A 89 -12.01 2.96 1.76
C ALA A 89 -10.57 3.25 2.13
N HIS A 90 -10.30 3.54 3.40
CA HIS A 90 -8.96 3.67 3.92
C HIS A 90 -8.16 2.37 3.79
N GLN A 91 -8.72 1.21 4.16
CA GLN A 91 -8.07 -0.08 3.96
C GLN A 91 -7.80 -0.37 2.48
N ILE A 92 -8.75 -0.07 1.59
CA ILE A 92 -8.58 -0.31 0.15
C ILE A 92 -7.46 0.58 -0.43
N VAL A 93 -7.50 1.88 -0.13
CA VAL A 93 -6.49 2.85 -0.58
C VAL A 93 -5.10 2.48 -0.04
N GLN A 94 -4.99 2.12 1.24
CA GLN A 94 -3.73 1.64 1.79
C GLN A 94 -3.26 0.32 1.17
N GLY A 95 -4.18 -0.58 0.85
CA GLY A 95 -3.88 -1.84 0.16
C GLY A 95 -3.24 -1.58 -1.20
N LYS A 96 -3.85 -0.69 -2.00
CA LYS A 96 -3.34 -0.28 -3.32
C LYS A 96 -1.93 0.29 -3.26
N TYR A 97 -1.66 1.23 -2.33
CA TYR A 97 -0.30 1.77 -2.15
C TYR A 97 0.72 0.70 -1.74
N LYS A 98 0.34 -0.25 -0.87
CA LYS A 98 1.22 -1.37 -0.48
C LYS A 98 1.49 -2.32 -1.65
N ASP A 99 0.51 -2.57 -2.50
CA ASP A 99 0.69 -3.42 -3.68
C ASP A 99 1.53 -2.72 -4.74
N GLY A 100 1.36 -1.40 -4.91
CA GLY A 100 2.25 -0.56 -5.72
C GLY A 100 3.70 -0.63 -5.25
N ASP A 101 3.94 -0.52 -3.94
CA ASP A 101 5.28 -0.61 -3.34
C ASP A 101 5.95 -1.97 -3.60
N LYS A 102 5.20 -3.08 -3.50
CA LYS A 102 5.70 -4.42 -3.85
C LYS A 102 6.14 -4.50 -5.32
N LEU A 103 5.39 -3.89 -6.23
CA LEU A 103 5.75 -3.84 -7.64
C LEU A 103 6.99 -2.97 -7.87
N GLN A 104 7.15 -1.86 -7.15
CA GLN A 104 8.37 -1.06 -7.22
C GLN A 104 9.60 -1.86 -6.73
N ILE A 105 9.47 -2.68 -5.68
CA ILE A 105 10.53 -3.59 -5.22
C ILE A 105 10.87 -4.61 -6.32
N ALA A 106 9.86 -5.21 -6.96
CA ALA A 106 10.08 -6.12 -8.10
C ALA A 106 10.78 -5.42 -9.28
N GLY A 107 10.41 -4.17 -9.58
CA GLY A 107 11.07 -3.37 -10.62
C GLY A 107 12.53 -3.06 -10.30
N ARG A 108 12.86 -2.82 -9.03
CA ARG A 108 14.25 -2.63 -8.58
C ARG A 108 15.07 -3.91 -8.71
N ALA A 109 14.53 -5.04 -8.26
CA ALA A 109 15.19 -6.33 -8.41
C ALA A 109 15.42 -6.70 -9.89
N ALA A 110 14.43 -6.44 -10.76
CA ALA A 110 14.60 -6.62 -12.20
C ALA A 110 15.67 -5.67 -12.77
N SER A 111 15.77 -4.44 -12.26
CA SER A 111 16.81 -3.47 -12.67
C SER A 111 18.22 -3.90 -12.25
N GLU A 112 18.35 -4.55 -11.09
CA GLU A 112 19.60 -5.15 -10.62
C GLU A 112 20.04 -6.27 -11.58
N VAL A 113 19.15 -7.23 -11.85
CA VAL A 113 19.42 -8.32 -12.83
C VAL A 113 19.74 -7.77 -14.22
N PHE A 114 19.08 -6.70 -14.66
CA PHE A 114 19.38 -6.03 -15.92
C PHE A 114 20.81 -5.48 -15.98
N ASN A 115 21.27 -4.84 -14.89
CA ASN A 115 22.63 -4.33 -14.80
C ASN A 115 23.66 -5.46 -14.76
N ASP A 116 23.38 -6.55 -14.03
CA ASP A 116 24.23 -7.73 -13.98
C ASP A 116 24.38 -8.38 -15.36
N LEU A 117 23.28 -8.55 -16.09
CA LEU A 117 23.29 -9.09 -17.44
C LEU A 117 24.06 -8.19 -18.42
N LYS A 118 23.89 -6.87 -18.32
CA LYS A 118 24.69 -5.91 -19.10
C LYS A 118 26.18 -6.02 -18.80
N TYR A 119 26.52 -6.16 -17.53
CA TYR A 119 27.90 -6.32 -17.09
C TYR A 119 28.51 -7.61 -17.64
N ILE A 120 27.82 -8.74 -17.51
CA ILE A 120 28.24 -10.04 -18.05
C ILE A 120 28.46 -9.95 -19.57
N LYS A 121 27.50 -9.34 -20.29
CA LYS A 121 27.62 -9.13 -21.74
C LYS A 121 28.86 -8.31 -22.10
N SER A 122 29.18 -7.27 -21.33
CA SER A 122 30.34 -6.40 -21.58
C SER A 122 31.69 -7.09 -21.39
N GLN A 123 31.75 -8.16 -20.59
CA GLN A 123 32.97 -8.95 -20.40
C GLN A 123 33.21 -9.99 -21.50
N GLN A 124 32.17 -10.41 -22.21
CA GLN A 124 32.28 -11.41 -23.26
C GLN A 124 32.81 -10.78 -24.56
N SER A 125 34.11 -10.98 -24.83
CA SER A 125 34.81 -10.34 -25.96
C SER A 125 34.53 -10.98 -27.32
N SER A 126 33.85 -12.12 -27.38
CA SER A 126 33.52 -12.86 -28.60
C SER A 126 32.58 -14.00 -28.23
N ASN A 127 31.31 -14.00 -28.67
CA ASN A 127 30.51 -15.22 -28.70
C ASN A 127 29.28 -15.12 -29.59
N LYS A 128 28.94 -16.27 -30.21
CA LYS A 128 27.74 -16.51 -31.05
C LYS A 128 26.41 -16.32 -30.29
N ASP A 129 26.46 -16.26 -28.96
CA ASP A 129 25.30 -16.18 -28.07
C ASP A 129 24.92 -14.72 -27.72
N ALA A 130 25.58 -13.72 -28.34
CA ALA A 130 25.33 -12.31 -28.08
C ALA A 130 23.85 -11.90 -28.34
N ALA A 131 23.21 -12.54 -29.32
CA ALA A 131 21.79 -12.33 -29.64
C ALA A 131 20.84 -12.84 -28.54
N ASP A 132 21.18 -13.98 -27.91
CA ASP A 132 20.38 -14.57 -26.83
C ASP A 132 20.46 -13.70 -25.56
N PHE A 133 21.64 -13.13 -25.28
CA PHE A 133 21.80 -12.15 -24.20
C PHE A 133 21.06 -10.84 -24.45
N ASP A 134 21.02 -10.37 -25.70
CA ASP A 134 20.23 -9.20 -26.06
C ASP A 134 18.73 -9.43 -25.82
N GLU A 135 18.21 -10.58 -26.23
CA GLU A 135 16.81 -10.93 -25.97
C GLU A 135 16.52 -11.02 -24.46
N LEU A 136 17.43 -11.61 -23.67
CA LEU A 136 17.27 -11.73 -22.22
C LEU A 136 17.30 -10.36 -21.52
N ILE A 137 18.26 -9.50 -21.87
CA ILE A 137 18.37 -8.13 -21.36
C ILE A 137 17.09 -7.35 -21.66
N GLU A 138 16.54 -7.51 -22.86
CA GLU A 138 15.28 -6.89 -23.26
C GLU A 138 14.08 -7.41 -22.46
N LYS A 139 13.97 -8.72 -22.22
CA LYS A 139 12.91 -9.30 -21.36
C LYS A 139 12.96 -8.75 -19.94
N VAL A 140 14.14 -8.69 -19.34
CA VAL A 140 14.30 -8.15 -17.97
C VAL A 140 14.04 -6.64 -17.94
N ARG A 141 14.44 -5.90 -18.97
CA ARG A 141 14.10 -4.48 -19.12
C ARG A 141 12.59 -4.27 -19.17
N HIS A 142 11.87 -5.05 -19.99
CA HIS A 142 10.41 -4.98 -20.06
C HIS A 142 9.75 -5.36 -18.74
N LEU A 143 10.27 -6.35 -18.01
CA LEU A 143 9.78 -6.70 -16.67
C LEU A 143 9.94 -5.52 -15.69
N ALA A 144 11.10 -4.86 -15.68
CA ALA A 144 11.33 -3.69 -14.83
C ALA A 144 10.36 -2.54 -15.18
N VAL A 145 10.21 -2.22 -16.46
CA VAL A 145 9.27 -1.20 -16.94
C VAL A 145 7.84 -1.53 -16.56
N TYR A 146 7.41 -2.78 -16.80
CA TYR A 146 6.08 -3.25 -16.41
C TYR A 146 5.85 -3.07 -14.91
N ALA A 147 6.79 -3.52 -14.08
CA ALA A 147 6.65 -3.43 -12.63
C ALA A 147 6.56 -1.98 -12.13
N PHE A 148 7.42 -1.07 -12.61
CA PHE A 148 7.35 0.34 -12.23
C PHE A 148 6.09 1.04 -12.75
N ALA A 149 5.70 0.78 -14.00
CA ALA A 149 4.49 1.35 -14.59
C ALA A 149 3.23 0.86 -13.88
N SER A 150 3.10 -0.45 -13.66
CA SER A 150 1.98 -1.03 -12.93
C SER A 150 1.93 -0.58 -11.48
N GLY A 151 3.09 -0.42 -10.83
CA GLY A 151 3.17 0.19 -9.50
C GLY A 151 2.58 1.59 -9.48
N LYS A 152 2.87 2.41 -10.49
CA LYS A 152 2.31 3.77 -10.61
C LYS A 152 0.82 3.79 -10.93
N THR A 153 0.33 2.91 -11.80
CA THR A 153 -1.12 2.81 -12.05
C THR A 153 -1.89 2.46 -10.77
N LEU A 154 -1.30 1.69 -9.84
CA LEU A 154 -1.92 1.42 -8.54
C LEU A 154 -1.92 2.64 -7.61
N ASP A 155 -0.88 3.48 -7.65
CA ASP A 155 -0.85 4.75 -6.92
C ASP A 155 -1.95 5.71 -7.43
N GLU A 156 -2.15 5.76 -8.75
CA GLU A 156 -3.19 6.55 -9.43
C GLU A 156 -4.60 6.04 -9.09
N ASP A 157 -4.84 4.73 -9.19
CA ASP A 157 -6.08 4.06 -8.73
C ASP A 157 -6.41 4.45 -7.28
N ALA A 158 -5.41 4.43 -6.40
CA ALA A 158 -5.57 4.75 -4.99
C ALA A 158 -5.97 6.22 -4.78
N LYS A 159 -5.39 7.13 -5.57
CA LYS A 159 -5.75 8.54 -5.57
C LYS A 159 -7.19 8.75 -6.07
N GLU A 160 -7.57 8.14 -7.19
CA GLU A 160 -8.93 8.26 -7.73
C GLU A 160 -9.99 7.75 -6.74
N LEU A 161 -9.74 6.61 -6.10
CA LEU A 161 -10.59 6.09 -5.03
C LEU A 161 -10.67 7.07 -3.85
N SER A 162 -9.57 7.72 -3.51
CA SER A 162 -9.53 8.73 -2.46
C SER A 162 -10.38 9.95 -2.81
N ILE A 163 -10.29 10.47 -4.03
CA ILE A 163 -11.11 11.58 -4.53
C ILE A 163 -12.60 11.27 -4.38
N ARG A 164 -13.02 10.10 -4.88
CA ARG A 164 -14.41 9.64 -4.80
C ARG A 164 -14.89 9.51 -3.35
N ALA A 165 -14.03 9.04 -2.45
CA ALA A 165 -14.37 8.86 -1.04
C ALA A 165 -14.41 10.18 -0.25
N ILE A 166 -13.53 11.13 -0.54
CA ILE A 166 -13.42 12.43 0.15
C ILE A 166 -14.55 13.39 -0.23
N LYS A 167 -15.26 13.11 -1.35
CA LYS A 167 -16.37 13.91 -1.92
C LYS A 167 -15.99 15.38 -2.00
N LEU A 168 -15.20 15.73 -3.01
CA LEU A 168 -14.73 17.09 -3.19
C LEU A 168 -15.90 18.09 -3.21
N PRO A 169 -15.78 19.24 -2.51
CA PRO A 169 -16.73 20.33 -2.63
C PRO A 169 -16.95 20.71 -4.08
N THR A 170 -18.16 21.16 -4.44
CA THR A 170 -18.50 21.52 -5.83
C THR A 170 -17.49 22.48 -6.46
N ARG A 171 -16.96 23.42 -5.65
CA ARG A 171 -15.94 24.39 -6.09
C ARG A 171 -14.56 23.81 -6.33
N ALA A 172 -14.26 22.62 -5.81
CA ALA A 172 -12.96 21.96 -5.94
C ALA A 172 -12.99 20.78 -6.94
N ARG A 173 -14.11 20.53 -7.62
CA ARG A 173 -14.24 19.39 -8.56
C ARG A 173 -13.36 19.51 -9.81
N TYR A 174 -13.04 20.73 -10.25
CA TYR A 174 -12.15 20.94 -11.40
C TYR A 174 -10.73 20.40 -11.17
N LEU A 175 -10.39 20.13 -9.92
CA LEU A 175 -9.10 19.58 -9.54
C LEU A 175 -8.95 18.09 -9.92
N GLU A 176 -10.07 17.39 -10.14
CA GLU A 176 -10.09 15.97 -10.54
C GLU A 176 -9.36 15.71 -11.87
N ASP A 177 -9.30 16.73 -12.74
CA ASP A 177 -8.73 16.65 -14.10
C ASP A 177 -7.27 17.16 -14.20
N GLU A 178 -6.63 17.54 -13.09
CA GLU A 178 -5.22 18.01 -13.13
C GLU A 178 -4.24 16.83 -13.28
N ASP A 179 -3.43 16.87 -14.35
CA ASP A 179 -2.41 15.86 -14.65
C ASP A 179 -1.40 15.68 -13.49
N ASP A 180 -1.09 14.41 -13.25
CA ASP A 180 -0.25 13.94 -12.16
C ASP A 180 1.21 14.34 -12.33
N ASN A 181 1.57 15.48 -11.72
CA ASN A 181 2.97 15.75 -11.41
C ASN A 181 3.49 14.69 -10.42
N ASP A 182 4.81 14.50 -10.43
CA ASP A 182 5.62 13.53 -9.69
C ASP A 182 5.51 13.65 -8.15
N LYS A 183 4.31 13.53 -7.59
CA LYS A 183 4.00 13.83 -6.20
C LYS A 183 4.16 12.60 -5.32
N ASP A 184 4.76 12.81 -4.15
CA ASP A 184 4.96 11.75 -3.15
C ASP A 184 3.65 11.45 -2.40
N MET A 185 2.75 12.43 -2.34
CA MET A 185 1.44 12.32 -1.71
C MET A 185 0.34 12.32 -2.79
N ALA A 186 -0.79 11.66 -2.50
CA ALA A 186 -1.97 11.61 -3.35
C ALA A 186 -2.45 13.00 -3.76
N PHE A 187 -2.31 13.98 -2.87
CA PHE A 187 -2.65 15.37 -3.11
C PHE A 187 -1.49 16.27 -2.69
N ASP A 188 -1.15 17.22 -3.55
CA ASP A 188 -0.17 18.25 -3.21
C ASP A 188 -0.66 19.19 -2.13
N GLN A 189 0.28 19.88 -1.50
CA GLN A 189 -0.02 20.90 -0.50
C GLN A 189 -1.00 21.95 -1.04
N GLU A 190 -0.78 22.46 -2.25
CA GLU A 190 -1.69 23.42 -2.89
C GLU A 190 -3.09 22.84 -3.10
N TRP A 191 -3.16 21.55 -3.47
CA TRP A 191 -4.41 20.83 -3.70
C TRP A 191 -5.19 20.63 -2.40
N VAL A 192 -4.48 20.27 -1.32
CA VAL A 192 -5.03 20.16 0.04
C VAL A 192 -5.58 21.51 0.50
N GLU A 193 -4.84 22.59 0.28
CA GLU A 193 -5.25 23.96 0.65
C GLU A 193 -6.52 24.39 -0.09
N LYS A 194 -6.58 24.17 -1.42
CA LYS A 194 -7.77 24.46 -2.22
C LYS A 194 -9.01 23.70 -1.73
N ILE A 195 -8.87 22.42 -1.37
CA ILE A 195 -9.98 21.64 -0.80
C ILE A 195 -10.42 22.20 0.55
N GLN A 196 -9.49 22.49 1.44
CA GLN A 196 -9.81 23.03 2.76
C GLN A 196 -10.50 24.39 2.63
N GLN A 197 -10.00 25.26 1.75
CA GLN A 197 -10.61 26.55 1.46
C GLN A 197 -12.04 26.38 0.94
N ALA A 198 -12.25 25.50 -0.05
CA ALA A 198 -13.58 25.26 -0.60
C ALA A 198 -14.55 24.71 0.48
N ARG A 199 -14.09 23.81 1.36
CA ARG A 199 -14.89 23.30 2.49
C ARG A 199 -15.23 24.40 3.49
N TYR A 200 -14.27 25.27 3.80
CA TYR A 200 -14.48 26.40 4.70
C TYR A 200 -15.52 27.37 4.14
N GLU A 201 -15.38 27.77 2.87
CA GLU A 201 -16.34 28.65 2.20
C GLU A 201 -17.75 28.05 2.16
N GLU A 202 -17.87 26.76 1.83
CA GLU A 202 -19.16 26.07 1.83
C GLU A 202 -19.78 26.01 3.23
N SER A 203 -18.98 25.73 4.27
CA SER A 203 -19.43 25.71 5.67
C SER A 203 -19.91 27.10 6.13
N VAL A 204 -19.22 28.17 5.74
CA VAL A 204 -19.62 29.56 6.04
C VAL A 204 -20.95 29.88 5.38
N LEU A 205 -21.13 29.51 4.11
CA LEU A 205 -22.39 29.70 3.39
C LEU A 205 -23.53 28.89 4.01
N GLN A 206 -23.30 27.62 4.35
CA GLN A 206 -24.32 26.80 5.03
C GLN A 206 -24.69 27.35 6.41
N SER A 207 -23.73 27.88 7.17
CA SER A 207 -23.98 28.53 8.46
C SER A 207 -24.80 29.81 8.31
N ALA A 208 -24.53 30.60 7.27
CA ALA A 208 -25.31 31.80 6.96
C ALA A 208 -26.75 31.49 6.49
N VAL A 209 -26.97 30.34 5.85
CA VAL A 209 -28.29 29.90 5.38
C VAL A 209 -29.09 29.19 6.48
N SER A 210 -28.44 28.38 7.32
CA SER A 210 -29.09 27.64 8.42
C SER A 210 -29.58 28.57 9.54
N ASN A 211 -28.86 29.66 9.82
CA ASN A 211 -29.30 30.69 10.77
C ASN A 211 -30.57 31.44 10.34
N LYS A 212 -31.04 31.30 9.08
CA LYS A 212 -32.34 31.83 8.63
C LYS A 212 -33.52 30.87 8.84
N ARG A 213 -33.29 29.61 9.26
CA ARG A 213 -34.36 28.62 9.55
C ARG A 213 -34.59 28.38 11.06
N GLY A 214 -34.15 29.29 11.92
CA GLY A 214 -34.45 29.29 13.34
C GLY A 214 -35.16 30.56 13.75
N GLY A 215 -36.48 30.65 13.57
CA GLY A 215 -37.18 31.88 13.94
C GLY A 215 -38.68 31.98 13.73
N TYR A 216 -39.48 30.94 14.03
CA TYR A 216 -40.88 31.11 14.45
C TYR A 216 -41.33 29.94 15.36
N SER A 217 -40.88 29.94 16.62
CA SER A 217 -41.68 29.33 17.70
C SER A 217 -41.46 30.08 19.01
N THR A 218 -42.04 31.28 19.10
CA THR A 218 -42.18 32.00 20.37
C THR A 218 -43.60 32.58 20.45
N ARG A 219 -44.51 31.82 21.09
CA ARG A 219 -45.55 32.26 22.06
C ARG A 219 -46.82 31.40 21.98
N GLY A 220 -47.16 30.78 23.11
CA GLY A 220 -48.51 30.27 23.34
C GLY A 220 -48.66 29.37 24.57
N TYR A 221 -48.93 30.00 25.73
CA TYR A 221 -49.60 29.44 26.92
C TYR A 221 -48.81 28.61 27.95
N SER A 222 -48.47 29.34 29.01
CA SER A 222 -48.40 28.87 30.39
C SER A 222 -49.79 28.39 30.87
N ASN A 223 -49.84 27.18 31.44
CA ASN A 223 -50.81 26.64 32.43
C ASN A 223 -50.32 25.21 32.71
N GLY A 224 -49.95 24.74 33.90
CA GLY A 224 -50.56 24.92 35.21
C GLY A 224 -51.06 23.55 35.69
N GLY A 225 -50.44 22.94 36.71
CA GLY A 225 -50.95 21.74 37.39
C GLY A 225 -49.85 20.77 37.87
N HIS A 226 -49.25 20.97 39.05
CA HIS A 226 -49.64 20.36 40.34
C HIS A 226 -49.53 18.82 40.46
N ARG A 227 -48.51 18.41 41.23
CA ARG A 227 -48.52 17.43 42.35
C ARG A 227 -49.11 16.03 42.13
N GLY A 228 -48.26 15.02 42.32
CA GLY A 228 -48.67 13.64 42.59
C GLY A 228 -47.54 12.76 43.12
N ARG A 229 -47.07 13.01 44.36
CA ARG A 229 -46.27 12.05 45.14
C ARG A 229 -47.19 10.90 45.57
N GLY A 230 -47.08 9.74 44.92
CA GLY A 230 -47.69 8.48 45.38
C GLY A 230 -46.67 7.61 46.10
N ARG A 231 -46.63 7.70 47.43
CA ARG A 231 -46.02 6.69 48.31
C ARG A 231 -46.97 5.50 48.37
N GLY A 232 -46.51 4.32 47.96
CA GLY A 232 -47.13 3.04 48.28
C GLY A 232 -46.12 2.16 49.02
N ARG A 233 -46.22 2.14 50.35
CA ARG A 233 -45.59 1.16 51.24
C ARG A 233 -46.52 -0.05 51.34
N GLY A 234 -45.92 -1.24 51.44
CA GLY A 234 -46.52 -2.46 51.99
C GLY A 234 -45.92 -3.68 51.31
N ASP A 235 -45.46 -4.73 51.96
CA ASP A 235 -45.16 -5.03 53.37
C ASP A 235 -44.23 -6.26 53.34
N ASN A 236 -43.26 -6.32 54.25
CA ASN A 236 -42.46 -7.52 54.49
C ASN A 236 -43.22 -8.43 55.47
N PHE A 237 -43.45 -9.70 55.14
CA PHE A 237 -43.70 -10.75 56.13
C PHE A 237 -43.14 -12.14 55.71
N PHE A 238 -42.04 -12.50 56.39
CA PHE A 238 -41.45 -13.80 56.78
C PHE A 238 -41.86 -15.15 56.14
N SER A 239 -40.85 -15.92 55.71
CA SER A 239 -40.44 -17.28 56.18
C SER A 239 -39.27 -17.79 55.30
N ARG A 240 -37.99 -17.73 55.71
CA ARG A 240 -37.17 -18.73 56.45
C ARG A 240 -37.23 -20.17 55.94
N GLU A 241 -36.20 -20.58 55.18
CA GLU A 241 -35.50 -21.88 55.23
C GLU A 241 -34.22 -21.78 54.37
N GLN A 242 -33.06 -21.55 55.00
CA GLN A 242 -31.96 -22.53 55.13
C GLN A 242 -31.69 -23.39 53.88
N SER A 243 -30.62 -23.07 53.15
CA SER A 243 -29.61 -24.06 52.74
C SER A 243 -28.35 -23.35 52.21
N THR A 244 -27.22 -23.86 52.66
CA THR A 244 -25.85 -23.37 52.52
C THR A 244 -25.23 -23.71 51.17
N CYS A 245 -24.64 -22.75 50.45
CA CYS A 245 -23.34 -22.94 49.81
C CYS A 245 -22.62 -21.60 49.53
N THR A 246 -21.40 -21.50 50.09
CA THR A 246 -20.19 -20.85 49.57
C THR A 246 -20.21 -19.38 49.08
N GLN A 247 -19.67 -18.53 49.96
CA GLN A 247 -18.79 -17.36 49.69
C GLN A 247 -17.77 -17.64 48.55
N LYS A 248 -17.17 -16.72 47.79
CA LYS A 248 -17.11 -15.25 47.57
C LYS A 248 -16.23 -15.05 46.30
N PRO A 249 -16.28 -13.92 45.58
CA PRO A 249 -15.33 -13.58 44.52
C PRO A 249 -13.98 -13.10 45.09
N PHE A 250 -12.87 -13.53 44.46
CA PHE A 250 -11.49 -13.30 44.88
C PHE A 250 -10.89 -12.07 44.17
N PHE A 251 -10.64 -11.04 44.98
CA PHE A 251 -9.67 -9.93 44.89
C PHE A 251 -9.61 -8.93 43.71
N GLY A 252 -9.63 -7.65 44.11
CA GLY A 252 -8.91 -6.56 43.43
C GLY A 252 -7.66 -6.10 44.21
N ARG A 253 -6.86 -5.24 43.56
CA ARG A 253 -5.73 -4.35 43.97
C ARG A 253 -4.55 -4.54 43.00
N GLY A 254 -3.79 -3.54 42.55
CA GLY A 254 -3.70 -2.12 42.90
C GLY A 254 -2.60 -1.43 42.05
N LYS A 255 -2.59 -0.10 42.10
CA LYS A 255 -1.69 0.87 41.43
C LYS A 255 -0.21 0.77 41.84
N SER A 256 0.71 1.13 40.92
CA SER A 256 1.78 2.16 41.12
C SER A 256 2.74 2.31 39.92
N ASN A 257 3.02 3.56 39.52
CA ASN A 257 4.19 4.01 38.72
C ASN A 257 5.49 3.89 39.54
N PRO A 258 6.68 3.88 38.89
CA PRO A 258 7.51 5.11 38.90
C PRO A 258 8.36 5.40 37.63
N THR A 259 8.73 6.68 37.53
CA THR A 259 9.90 7.32 36.87
C THR A 259 11.17 6.44 36.79
N GLY A 260 12.07 6.46 35.81
CA GLY A 260 12.59 7.53 34.95
C GLY A 260 14.12 7.55 35.13
N PHE A 261 14.93 7.33 34.07
CA PHE A 261 16.37 7.65 34.04
C PHE A 261 16.86 7.83 32.59
N ASN A 262 17.40 9.03 32.34
CA ASN A 262 18.18 9.44 31.17
C ASN A 262 19.57 8.81 31.19
N THR A 263 20.15 8.56 30.01
CA THR A 263 21.60 8.76 29.76
C THR A 263 21.86 8.98 28.27
N HIS A 264 22.04 10.25 27.91
CA HIS A 264 22.96 10.65 26.84
C HIS A 264 24.39 10.60 27.41
N GLN A 265 25.36 10.08 26.62
CA GLN A 265 26.74 10.59 26.58
C GLN A 265 27.58 9.85 25.51
N SER A 266 27.94 10.56 24.45
CA SER A 266 29.32 10.65 23.96
C SER A 266 29.83 12.00 24.47
N PRO A 267 31.12 12.21 24.85
CA PRO A 267 32.25 12.08 23.92
C PRO A 267 33.61 11.67 24.56
N SER A 268 34.60 11.28 23.75
CA SER A 268 36.01 11.61 24.02
C SER A 268 36.92 11.32 22.82
N THR A 269 37.60 12.36 22.37
CA THR A 269 38.84 12.36 21.58
C THR A 269 40.03 11.86 22.40
N ASN A 270 40.98 11.14 21.78
CA ASN A 270 42.43 11.39 21.87
C ASN A 270 43.30 10.43 21.03
N ASN A 271 43.94 10.99 20.00
CA ASN A 271 45.37 11.01 19.63
C ASN A 271 46.28 9.76 19.72
N ASN A 272 46.89 9.46 18.54
CA ASN A 272 48.30 9.18 18.21
C ASN A 272 49.08 8.01 18.83
N SER A 273 49.57 7.10 17.97
CA SER A 273 51.00 6.79 17.69
C SER A 273 51.07 5.78 16.52
N LEU A 274 51.68 6.08 15.36
CA LEU A 274 53.12 6.07 14.99
C LEU A 274 53.74 4.66 14.75
N ASN A 275 53.97 4.37 13.45
CA ASN A 275 55.11 3.67 12.83
C ASN A 275 55.44 2.18 13.08
N GLN A 276 55.98 1.59 11.99
CA GLN A 276 56.73 0.32 11.80
C GLN A 276 55.83 -0.87 11.41
N GLN A 277 56.03 -1.61 10.32
CA GLN A 277 57.11 -1.78 9.33
C GLN A 277 56.49 -2.29 8.02
#